data_AF-A0A7X8VKJ3-F1
#
_entry.id   AF-A0A7X8VKJ3-F1
#
_cell.length_a   1.000
_cell.length_b   1.000
_cell.length_c   1.000
_cell.angle_alpha   90.00
_cell.angle_beta   90.00
_cell.angle_gamma   90.00
#
_symmetry.space_group_name_H-M   'P 1'
#
loop_
_entity.id
_entity.type
_entity.pdbx_description
1 polymer ?
#
loop_
_entity_poly.entity_id
_entity_poly.type
_entity_poly.pdbx_seq_one_letter_code
_entity_poly.pdbx_strand_id
1 'polypeptide(L)'
;EEEIAHAAFQDAAEASLRLLAIGDEEQFPYRRVVVSADVDDSIVTYDPDNGESVVKLAPAHINLIDVAAIHIDVESSEVDTKAAIEVIDESDLGVEDAELTVGDAQDNFMAWYDPEELPFLVELL
;
A
#
# COMPACT_ATOMS: atom_id res chain seq x y z
N GLU A 1 12.60 14.00 -5.94
CA GLU A 1 12.16 13.50 -4.62
C GLU A 1 10.68 13.18 -4.67
N GLU A 2 9.80 14.16 -4.92
CA GLU A 2 8.34 13.94 -5.04
C GLU A 2 7.95 12.85 -6.04
N GLU A 3 8.54 12.83 -7.25
CA GLU A 3 8.23 11.79 -8.25
C GLU A 3 8.65 10.38 -7.81
N ILE A 4 9.80 10.26 -7.13
CA ILE A 4 10.32 8.96 -6.64
C ILE A 4 9.48 8.48 -5.46
N ALA A 5 9.12 9.38 -4.55
CA ALA A 5 8.23 9.06 -3.44
C ALA A 5 6.84 8.62 -3.92
N HIS A 6 6.33 9.26 -4.98
CA HIS A 6 5.07 8.85 -5.59
C HIS A 6 5.16 7.45 -6.22
N ALA A 7 6.22 7.14 -6.95
CA ALA A 7 6.43 5.78 -7.50
C ALA A 7 6.50 4.73 -6.38
N ALA A 8 7.27 4.98 -5.32
CA ALA A 8 7.34 4.08 -4.17
C ALA A 8 6.00 3.91 -3.45
N PHE A 9 5.18 4.97 -3.38
CA PHE A 9 3.83 4.89 -2.85
C PHE A 9 2.91 4.00 -3.70
N GLN A 10 2.97 4.14 -5.04
CA GLN A 10 2.17 3.31 -5.96
C GLN A 10 2.60 1.83 -5.86
N ASP A 11 3.89 1.56 -5.81
CA ASP A 11 4.43 0.20 -5.60
C ASP A 11 3.94 -0.40 -4.28
N ALA A 12 3.91 0.41 -3.20
CA ALA A 12 3.39 -0.02 -1.90
C ALA A 12 1.88 -0.26 -1.91
N ALA A 13 1.12 0.59 -2.61
CA ALA A 13 -0.32 0.40 -2.81
C ALA A 13 -0.60 -0.89 -3.60
N GLU A 14 0.23 -1.23 -4.58
CA GLU A 14 0.10 -2.49 -5.32
C GLU A 14 0.47 -3.70 -4.47
N ALA A 15 1.55 -3.59 -3.69
CA ALA A 15 1.96 -4.64 -2.77
C ALA A 15 0.86 -4.94 -1.74
N SER A 16 0.08 -3.94 -1.34
CA SER A 16 -1.05 -4.14 -0.43
C SER A 16 -2.18 -4.99 -1.02
N LEU A 17 -2.37 -5.01 -2.35
CA LEU A 17 -3.30 -5.94 -3.02
C LEU A 17 -2.89 -7.40 -2.78
N ARG A 18 -1.59 -7.68 -2.84
CA ARG A 18 -1.04 -9.02 -2.59
C ARG A 18 -1.22 -9.45 -1.14
N LEU A 19 -1.18 -8.50 -0.19
CA LEU A 19 -1.52 -8.77 1.21
C LEU A 19 -3.00 -9.12 1.38
N LEU A 20 -3.90 -8.34 0.77
CA LEU A 20 -5.34 -8.58 0.84
C LEU A 20 -5.75 -9.89 0.12
N ALA A 21 -5.04 -10.26 -0.95
CA ALA A 21 -5.27 -11.50 -1.69
C ALA A 21 -5.04 -12.78 -0.85
N ILE A 22 -4.34 -12.68 0.28
CA ILE A 22 -4.21 -13.79 1.24
C ILE A 22 -5.60 -14.19 1.81
N GLY A 23 -6.52 -13.22 1.93
CA GLY A 23 -7.91 -13.46 2.31
C GLY A 23 -8.15 -13.75 3.79
N ASP A 24 -7.25 -13.31 4.68
CA ASP A 24 -7.37 -13.44 6.14
C ASP A 24 -7.97 -12.21 6.84
N GLU A 25 -8.20 -11.11 6.11
CA GLU A 25 -8.90 -9.92 6.59
C GLU A 25 -10.44 -10.08 6.44
N GLU A 26 -11.16 -10.15 7.55
CA GLU A 26 -12.62 -10.41 7.56
C GLU A 26 -13.47 -9.12 7.59
N GLN A 27 -12.97 -8.05 8.21
CA GLN A 27 -13.75 -6.83 8.44
C GLN A 27 -13.68 -5.90 7.23
N PHE A 28 -12.49 -5.77 6.63
CA PHE A 28 -12.23 -4.91 5.47
C PHE A 28 -11.45 -5.62 4.36
N PRO A 29 -11.99 -6.70 3.77
CA PRO A 29 -11.25 -7.58 2.84
C PRO A 29 -10.75 -6.88 1.57
N TYR A 30 -11.29 -5.70 1.23
CA TYR A 30 -11.01 -4.99 -0.02
C TYR A 30 -10.54 -3.55 0.22
N ARG A 31 -9.92 -3.28 1.38
CA ARG A 31 -9.48 -1.93 1.74
C ARG A 31 -7.96 -1.89 1.90
N ARG A 32 -7.27 -1.30 0.93
CA ARG A 32 -5.83 -1.10 1.02
C ARG A 32 -5.49 -0.07 2.08
N VAL A 33 -4.36 -0.29 2.76
CA VAL A 33 -3.76 0.66 3.70
C VAL A 33 -2.28 0.80 3.36
N VAL A 34 -1.82 2.03 3.15
CA VAL A 34 -0.40 2.35 2.95
C VAL A 34 0.03 3.36 3.99
N VAL A 35 1.07 3.03 4.75
CA VAL A 35 1.62 3.89 5.80
C VAL A 35 2.95 4.46 5.32
N SER A 36 3.07 5.78 5.32
CA SER A 36 4.33 6.46 5.06
C SER A 36 5.03 6.74 6.39
N ALA A 37 6.31 6.42 6.49
CA ALA A 37 7.10 6.62 7.70
C ALA A 37 8.45 7.27 7.37
N ASP A 38 8.84 8.22 8.20
CA ASP A 38 10.13 8.91 8.16
C ASP A 38 11.13 8.15 9.04
N VAL A 39 12.15 7.57 8.41
CA VAL A 39 13.18 6.78 9.10
C VAL A 39 14.56 7.38 8.85
N ASP A 40 15.50 7.11 9.76
CA ASP A 40 16.89 7.54 9.60
C ASP A 40 17.56 6.73 8.47
N ASP A 41 18.17 7.41 7.50
CA ASP A 41 18.85 6.77 6.37
C ASP A 41 19.91 5.72 6.80
N SER A 42 20.50 5.87 8.00
CA SER A 42 21.50 4.93 8.53
C SER A 42 20.96 3.54 8.83
N ILE A 43 19.63 3.39 8.95
CA ILE A 43 18.98 2.08 9.15
C ILE A 43 18.41 1.49 7.87
N VAL A 44 18.54 2.18 6.72
CA VAL A 44 17.97 1.78 5.43
C VAL A 44 19.04 1.15 4.54
N THR A 45 18.70 0.05 3.86
CA THR A 45 19.52 -0.55 2.80
C THR A 45 18.63 -0.90 1.62
N TYR A 46 18.93 -0.38 0.43
CA TYR A 46 18.18 -0.71 -0.80
C TYR A 46 18.26 -2.20 -1.13
N ASP A 47 17.16 -2.77 -1.60
CA ASP A 47 17.03 -4.18 -1.97
C ASP A 47 16.36 -4.35 -3.35
N PRO A 48 16.98 -3.81 -4.41
CA PRO A 48 16.36 -3.70 -5.75
C PRO A 48 16.07 -5.07 -6.40
N ASP A 49 16.70 -6.14 -5.92
CA ASP A 49 16.41 -7.51 -6.38
C ASP A 49 14.97 -7.95 -6.05
N ASN A 50 14.32 -7.30 -5.08
CA ASN A 50 12.93 -7.56 -4.69
C ASN A 50 11.94 -6.48 -5.18
N GLY A 51 12.42 -5.49 -5.95
CA GLY A 51 11.63 -4.38 -6.46
C GLY A 51 12.37 -3.04 -6.30
N GLU A 52 12.20 -2.12 -7.26
CA GLU A 52 12.98 -0.88 -7.32
C GLU A 52 12.81 0.00 -6.07
N SER A 53 11.61 0.00 -5.49
CA SER A 53 11.24 0.78 -4.30
C SER A 53 11.43 0.01 -2.98
N VAL A 54 12.01 -1.20 -3.01
CA VAL A 54 12.12 -2.06 -1.83
C VAL A 54 13.40 -1.77 -1.04
N VAL A 55 13.25 -1.66 0.29
CA VAL A 55 14.34 -1.47 1.24
C VAL A 55 14.27 -2.46 2.39
N LYS A 56 15.43 -2.76 2.97
CA LYS A 56 15.58 -3.45 4.25
C LYS A 56 15.87 -2.45 5.35
N LEU A 57 15.26 -2.66 6.52
CA LEU A 57 15.49 -1.86 7.73
C LEU A 57 16.32 -2.64 8.76
N ALA A 58 17.28 -1.97 9.39
CA ALA A 58 18.13 -2.55 10.44
C ALA A 58 18.41 -1.53 11.58
N PRO A 59 17.71 -1.61 12.72
CA PRO A 59 16.68 -2.60 13.08
C PRO A 59 15.38 -2.39 12.27
N ALA A 60 14.66 -3.49 12.00
CA ALA A 60 13.35 -3.46 11.35
C ALA A 60 12.26 -3.04 12.34
N HIS A 61 12.28 -1.77 12.73
CA HIS A 61 11.38 -1.20 13.73
C HIS A 61 10.90 0.18 13.27
N ILE A 62 9.58 0.37 13.29
CA ILE A 62 8.91 1.65 13.05
C ILE A 62 8.12 2.00 14.31
N ASN A 63 8.35 3.18 14.86
CA ASN A 63 7.57 3.71 15.98
C ASN A 63 6.40 4.54 15.44
N LEU A 64 5.36 4.73 16.26
CA LEU A 64 4.25 5.59 15.87
C LEU A 64 4.68 7.05 15.60
N ILE A 65 5.73 7.53 16.29
CA ILE A 65 6.29 8.87 16.05
C ILE A 65 6.99 9.01 14.69
N ASP A 66 7.33 7.89 14.06
CA ASP A 66 7.96 7.87 12.74
C ASP A 66 6.90 7.88 11.62
N VAL A 67 5.62 7.66 11.94
CA VAL A 67 4.53 7.66 10.94
C VAL A 67 4.25 9.10 10.51
N ALA A 68 4.33 9.35 9.21
CA ALA A 68 4.10 10.65 8.61
C ALA A 68 2.69 10.80 8.01
N ALA A 69 2.13 9.69 7.49
CA ALA A 69 0.80 9.68 6.89
C ALA A 69 0.21 8.28 6.83
N ILE A 70 -1.11 8.20 6.85
CA ILE A 70 -1.87 6.97 6.63
C ILE A 70 -2.77 7.18 5.42
N HIS A 71 -2.68 6.29 4.43
CA HIS A 71 -3.51 6.32 3.25
C HIS A 71 -4.41 5.08 3.23
N ILE A 72 -5.71 5.27 3.02
CA ILE A 72 -6.69 4.20 3.09
C ILE A 72 -7.63 4.28 1.88
N ASP A 73 -7.92 3.15 1.25
CA ASP A 73 -9.01 3.08 0.27
C ASP A 73 -10.35 3.51 0.90
N VAL A 74 -11.14 4.27 0.16
CA VAL A 74 -12.50 4.63 0.57
C VAL A 74 -13.50 3.57 0.09
N GLU A 75 -14.71 3.56 0.66
CA GLU A 75 -15.75 2.58 0.30
C GLU A 75 -16.01 2.49 -1.21
N SER A 76 -15.93 3.61 -1.94
CA SER A 76 -16.13 3.60 -3.40
C SER A 76 -15.02 2.89 -4.18
N SER A 77 -13.84 2.73 -3.60
CA SER A 77 -12.68 2.07 -4.23
C SER A 77 -12.73 0.55 -4.09
N GLU A 78 -13.51 0.01 -3.14
CA GLU A 78 -13.50 -1.43 -2.82
C GLU A 78 -13.92 -2.32 -4.00
N VAL A 79 -14.73 -1.82 -4.93
CA VAL A 79 -15.15 -2.58 -6.12
C VAL A 79 -13.94 -2.87 -7.00
N ASP A 80 -13.11 -1.87 -7.27
CA ASP A 80 -11.94 -2.00 -8.11
C ASP A 80 -10.81 -2.73 -7.36
N THR A 81 -10.63 -2.43 -6.06
CA THR A 81 -9.69 -3.16 -5.20
C THR A 81 -10.00 -4.66 -5.18
N LYS A 82 -11.28 -5.03 -5.07
CA LYS A 82 -11.71 -6.42 -5.14
C LYS A 82 -11.38 -7.06 -6.49
N ALA A 83 -11.67 -6.37 -7.59
CA ALA A 83 -11.37 -6.88 -8.93
C ALA A 83 -9.85 -7.08 -9.13
N ALA A 84 -9.04 -6.13 -8.66
CA ALA A 84 -7.59 -6.20 -8.71
C ALA A 84 -7.03 -7.36 -7.88
N ILE A 85 -7.57 -7.62 -6.68
CA ILE A 85 -7.21 -8.77 -5.85
C ILE A 85 -7.42 -10.10 -6.60
N GLU A 86 -8.50 -10.23 -7.37
CA GLU A 86 -8.82 -11.46 -8.10
C GLU A 86 -7.80 -11.78 -9.22
N VAL A 87 -7.05 -10.79 -9.70
CA VAL A 87 -6.15 -10.91 -10.87
C VAL A 87 -4.69 -10.49 -10.62
N ILE A 88 -4.33 -10.16 -9.38
CA ILE A 88 -2.99 -9.62 -9.06
C ILE A 88 -1.85 -10.57 -9.47
N ASP A 89 -2.02 -11.88 -9.29
CA ASP A 89 -1.04 -12.89 -9.72
C ASP A 89 -0.89 -12.93 -11.25
N GLU A 90 -1.98 -12.73 -12.00
CA GLU A 90 -1.95 -12.69 -13.46
C GLU A 90 -1.31 -11.39 -13.96
N SER A 91 -1.56 -10.28 -13.25
CA SER A 91 -0.89 -8.99 -13.48
C SER A 91 0.61 -9.11 -13.28
N ASP A 92 1.06 -9.78 -12.21
CA ASP A 92 2.49 -10.03 -11.93
C ASP A 92 3.18 -10.85 -13.02
N LEU A 93 2.41 -11.64 -13.77
CA LEU A 93 2.87 -12.43 -14.90
C LEU A 93 2.77 -11.69 -16.24
N GLY A 94 2.34 -10.43 -16.24
CA GLY A 94 2.26 -9.56 -17.41
C GLY A 94 1.05 -9.84 -18.32
N VAL A 95 -0.06 -10.32 -17.76
CA VAL A 95 -1.32 -10.47 -18.50
C VAL A 95 -1.97 -9.09 -18.65
N GLU A 96 -2.02 -8.58 -19.88
CA GLU A 96 -2.48 -7.21 -20.20
C GLU A 96 -3.84 -6.84 -19.56
N ASP A 97 -4.85 -7.71 -19.67
CA ASP A 97 -6.17 -7.44 -19.09
C ASP A 97 -6.13 -7.37 -17.54
N ALA A 98 -5.25 -8.14 -16.92
CA ALA A 98 -5.05 -8.12 -15.47
C ALA A 98 -4.29 -6.85 -15.03
N GLU A 99 -3.27 -6.45 -15.77
CA GLU A 99 -2.54 -5.18 -15.55
C GLU A 99 -3.49 -3.97 -15.64
N LEU A 100 -4.41 -3.97 -16.61
CA LEU A 100 -5.43 -2.92 -16.73
C LEU A 100 -6.37 -2.89 -15.52
N THR A 101 -6.81 -4.07 -15.04
CA THR A 101 -7.69 -4.18 -13.87
C THR A 101 -7.00 -3.73 -12.58
N VAL A 102 -5.71 -4.06 -12.40
CA VAL A 102 -4.91 -3.54 -11.28
C VAL A 102 -4.71 -2.04 -11.41
N GLY A 103 -4.50 -1.54 -12.63
CA GLY A 103 -4.44 -0.11 -12.94
C GLY A 103 -5.69 0.67 -12.52
N ASP A 104 -6.88 0.12 -12.78
CA ASP A 104 -8.15 0.74 -12.35
C ASP A 104 -8.19 0.93 -10.82
N ALA A 105 -7.68 -0.02 -10.03
CA ALA A 105 -7.57 0.12 -8.59
C ALA A 105 -6.49 1.14 -8.16
N GLN A 106 -5.37 1.25 -8.90
CA GLN A 106 -4.31 2.23 -8.62
C GLN A 106 -4.73 3.67 -8.94
N ASP A 107 -5.59 3.87 -9.93
CA ASP A 107 -6.12 5.18 -10.30
C ASP A 107 -7.07 5.75 -9.23
N ASN A 108 -7.57 4.91 -8.32
CA ASN A 108 -8.38 5.36 -7.19
C ASN A 108 -7.55 6.09 -6.14
N PHE A 109 -7.99 7.30 -5.77
CA PHE A 109 -7.38 8.07 -4.70
C PHE A 109 -7.59 7.41 -3.34
N MET A 110 -6.49 7.11 -2.64
CA MET A 110 -6.52 6.70 -1.23
C MET A 110 -6.65 7.94 -0.34
N ALA A 111 -7.62 7.93 0.57
CA ALA A 111 -7.83 9.02 1.53
C ALA A 111 -6.60 9.17 2.45
N TRP A 112 -6.11 10.40 2.56
CA TRP A 112 -4.99 10.77 3.43
C TRP A 112 -5.50 11.14 4.82
N TYR A 113 -4.79 10.64 5.84
CA TYR A 113 -5.04 10.96 7.24
C TYR A 113 -3.73 11.30 7.96
N ASP A 114 -3.83 12.24 8.89
CA ASP A 114 -2.75 12.58 9.80
C ASP A 114 -2.58 11.46 10.85
N PRO A 115 -1.35 11.15 11.31
CA PRO A 115 -1.11 10.17 12.37
C PRO A 115 -1.91 10.43 13.66
N GLU A 116 -2.23 11.69 13.97
CA GLU A 116 -3.07 12.07 15.12
C GLU A 116 -4.52 11.56 15.01
N GLU A 117 -4.99 11.27 13.79
CA GLU A 117 -6.33 10.75 13.52
C GLU A 117 -6.42 9.23 13.68
N LEU A 118 -5.31 8.52 13.88
CA LEU A 118 -5.28 7.06 13.99
C LEU A 118 -6.23 6.50 15.07
N PRO A 119 -6.34 7.08 16.29
CA PRO A 119 -7.29 6.57 17.28
C PRO A 119 -8.74 6.65 16.80
N PHE A 120 -9.09 7.71 16.08
CA PHE A 120 -10.42 7.91 15.52
C PHE A 120 -10.70 6.90 14.39
N LEU A 121 -9.73 6.70 13.49
CA LEU A 121 -9.83 5.72 12.41
C LEU A 121 -10.12 4.32 12.94
N VAL A 122 -9.36 3.86 13.94
CA VAL A 122 -9.50 2.50 14.50
C VAL A 122 -10.81 2.32 15.27
N GLU A 123 -11.39 3.39 15.84
CA GLU A 123 -12.67 3.32 16.57
C GLU A 123 -13.90 3.36 15.65
N LEU A 124 -13.77 3.93 14.44
CA LEU A 124 -14.89 4.17 13.53
C LEU A 124 -14.95 3.24 12.33
N LEU A 125 -13.89 2.47 12.11
CA LEU A 125 -13.83 1.36 11.18
C LEU A 125 -14.25 0.08 11.91
#